data_AF-A0A955Q0F5-F1
#
_entry.id   AF-A0A955Q0F5-F1
#
_cell.length_a   1.000
_cell.length_b   1.000
_cell.length_c   1.000
_cell.angle_alpha   90.00
_cell.angle_beta   90.00
_cell.angle_gamma   90.00
#
_symmetry.space_group_name_H-M   'P 1'
#
loop_
_entity.id
_entity.type
_entity.pdbx_description
1 polymer ?
#
loop_
_entity_poly.entity_id
_entity_poly.type
_entity_poly.pdbx_seq_one_letter_code
_entity_poly.pdbx_strand_id
1 'polypeptide(L)' 'MSKRIKGGITAPKGFLAAGIHSGIKKNKQLDMTLIVSEKPGPIAGVFTANKLLDTAVILDRLNLKRG' A
#
# COMPACT_ATOMS: atom_id res chain seq x y z
N MET A 1 -13.05 21.28 4.58
CA MET A 1 -13.54 20.15 5.39
C MET A 1 -13.58 18.90 4.52
N SER A 2 -12.94 17.80 4.92
CA SER A 2 -13.03 16.54 4.17
C SER A 2 -14.36 15.83 4.46
N LYS A 3 -15.08 15.44 3.40
CA LYS A 3 -16.32 14.67 3.50
C LYS A 3 -15.95 13.20 3.74
N ARG A 4 -16.46 12.58 4.81
CA ARG A 4 -16.26 11.15 5.05
C ARG A 4 -17.05 10.34 4.02
N ILE A 5 -16.39 9.36 3.41
CA ILE A 5 -16.97 8.42 2.47
C ILE A 5 -17.02 7.05 3.16
N LYS A 6 -18.12 6.31 3.03
CA LYS A 6 -18.20 4.93 3.52
C LYS A 6 -17.46 4.01 2.54
N GLY A 7 -16.64 3.08 3.05
CA GLY A 7 -15.91 2.08 2.26
C GLY A 7 -14.43 1.99 2.63
N GLY A 8 -13.68 1.21 1.84
CA GLY A 8 -12.23 1.03 1.99
C GLY A 8 -11.42 1.86 0.98
N ILE A 9 -10.21 1.38 0.65
CA ILE A 9 -9.27 2.07 -0.24
C ILE A 9 -9.79 2.30 -1.67
N THR A 10 -10.77 1.51 -2.11
CA THR A 10 -11.42 1.63 -3.44
C THR A 10 -12.68 2.51 -3.43
N ALA A 11 -13.05 3.10 -2.30
CA ALA A 11 -14.15 4.07 -2.23
C ALA A 11 -13.88 5.36 -3.05
N PRO A 12 -12.68 5.98 -3.01
CA PRO A 12 -12.33 7.03 -3.95
C PRO A 12 -12.18 6.47 -5.37
N LYS A 13 -12.66 7.22 -6.37
CA LYS A 13 -12.45 6.91 -7.79
C LYS A 13 -10.97 6.95 -8.13
N GLY A 14 -10.51 6.08 -9.02
CA GLY A 14 -9.12 6.05 -9.47
C GLY A 14 -8.21 5.09 -8.70
N PHE A 15 -8.74 4.31 -7.74
CA PHE A 15 -7.95 3.35 -6.96
C PHE A 15 -8.51 1.94 -7.10
N LEU A 16 -7.64 1.00 -7.46
CA LEU A 16 -7.93 -0.42 -7.57
C LEU A 16 -7.18 -1.18 -6.47
N ALA A 17 -7.76 -2.27 -5.98
CA ALA A 17 -7.10 -3.16 -5.03
C ALA A 17 -7.52 -4.60 -5.27
N ALA A 18 -6.58 -5.53 -5.09
CA ALA A 18 -6.83 -6.96 -5.14
C ALA A 18 -5.99 -7.68 -4.08
N GLY A 19 -6.52 -8.77 -3.54
CA GLY A 19 -5.81 -9.65 -2.61
C GLY A 19 -5.89 -11.09 -3.10
N ILE A 20 -4.79 -11.82 -3.00
CA ILE A 20 -4.70 -13.22 -3.41
C ILE A 20 -4.09 -14.08 -2.30
N HIS A 21 -4.29 -15.39 -2.44
CA HIS A 21 -3.51 -16.40 -1.74
C HIS A 21 -2.34 -16.81 -2.64
N SER A 22 -1.14 -16.33 -2.31
CA SER A 22 0.12 -16.57 -3.01
C SER A 22 0.91 -17.76 -2.47
N GLY A 23 0.49 -18.33 -1.33
CA GLY A 23 1.09 -19.54 -0.75
C GLY A 23 2.15 -19.27 0.33
N ILE A 24 2.32 -18.02 0.76
CA ILE A 24 3.19 -17.65 1.89
C ILE A 24 2.58 -18.14 3.21
N LYS A 25 1.26 -17.93 3.38
CA LYS A 25 0.54 -18.52 4.51
C LYS A 25 0.22 -19.97 4.17
N LYS A 26 0.43 -20.89 5.12
CA LYS A 26 0.11 -22.33 4.96
C LYS A 26 -1.40 -22.61 4.90
N ASN A 27 -2.21 -21.69 5.42
CA ASN A 27 -3.66 -21.77 5.33
C ASN A 27 -4.17 -21.05 4.07
N LYS A 28 -5.42 -21.29 3.67
CA LYS A 28 -6.02 -20.68 2.48
C LYS A 28 -6.39 -19.18 2.67
N GLN A 29 -5.78 -18.48 3.61
CA GLN A 29 -6.03 -17.06 3.80
C GLN A 29 -5.24 -16.23 2.77
N LEU A 30 -5.78 -15.06 2.42
CA LEU A 30 -5.06 -14.08 1.61
C LEU A 30 -3.78 -13.63 2.33
N ASP A 31 -2.70 -13.51 1.56
CA ASP A 31 -1.36 -13.22 2.07
C ASP A 31 -0.57 -12.25 1.18
N MET A 32 -1.12 -11.87 0.02
CA MET A 32 -0.56 -10.89 -0.88
C MET A 32 -1.65 -9.93 -1.35
N THR A 33 -1.32 -8.65 -1.39
CA THR A 33 -2.25 -7.58 -1.80
C THR A 33 -1.53 -6.61 -2.72
N LEU A 34 -2.25 -6.09 -3.71
CA LEU A 34 -1.81 -5.01 -4.57
C LEU A 34 -2.82 -3.85 -4.50
N ILE A 35 -2.32 -2.62 -4.41
CA ILE A 35 -3.09 -1.39 -4.48
C ILE A 35 -2.50 -0.55 -5.63
N VAL A 36 -3.34 -0.04 -6.51
CA VAL A 36 -2.93 0.71 -7.70
C VAL A 36 -3.73 2.00 -7.80
N SER A 37 -3.05 3.10 -8.07
CA SER A 37 -3.67 4.32 -8.59
C SER A 37 -3.70 4.24 -10.11
N GLU A 38 -4.88 4.44 -10.72
CA GLU A 38 -5.05 4.44 -12.17
C GLU A 38 -4.31 5.61 -12.84
N LYS A 39 -3.92 6.64 -12.07
CA LYS A 39 -3.16 7.80 -12.55
C LYS A 39 -2.01 8.13 -11.58
N PRO A 40 -0.87 8.64 -12.07
CA PRO A 40 0.16 9.21 -11.21
C PRO A 40 -0.41 10.34 -10.34
N GLY A 41 0.12 10.50 -9.14
CA GLY A 41 -0.34 11.51 -8.21
C GLY A 41 0.64 11.69 -7.04
N PRO A 42 0.44 12.72 -6.22
CA PRO A 42 1.30 12.98 -5.07
C PRO A 42 1.23 11.82 -4.08
N ILE A 43 2.38 11.43 -3.55
CA ILE A 43 2.52 10.38 -2.55
C ILE A 43 3.18 10.92 -1.28
N ALA A 44 2.80 10.37 -0.13
CA ALA A 44 3.40 10.68 1.15
C ALA A 44 3.47 9.40 1.99
N GLY A 45 4.54 9.25 2.77
CA GLY A 45 4.76 8.08 3.61
C GLY A 45 5.65 8.41 4.80
N VAL A 46 5.33 7.81 5.94
CA VAL A 46 6.17 7.82 7.14
C VAL A 46 6.54 6.37 7.46
N PHE A 47 7.75 6.16 7.98
CA PHE A 47 8.31 4.84 8.22
C PHE A 47 8.73 4.69 9.68
N THR A 48 8.96 3.45 10.12
CA THR A 48 9.45 3.17 11.47
C THR A 48 10.77 3.90 11.78
N ALA A 49 10.90 4.34 13.03
CA ALA A 49 12.12 4.97 13.56
C ALA A 49 13.12 3.96 14.14
N ASN A 50 12.81 2.66 14.12
CA ASN A 50 13.75 1.63 14.56
C ASN A 50 15.03 1.67 13.70
N LYS A 51 16.18 1.43 14.33
CA LYS A 51 17.49 1.36 13.69
C LYS A 51 17.66 0.08 12.85
N LEU A 52 17.02 -1.02 13.24
CA LEU A 52 16.97 -2.25 12.45
C LEU A 52 15.83 -2.15 11.44
N LEU A 53 16.16 -2.08 10.15
CA LEU A 53 15.20 -1.86 9.07
C LEU A 53 15.13 -3.08 8.15
N ASP A 54 13.93 -3.39 7.69
CA ASP A 54 13.69 -4.36 6.62
C ASP A 54 13.97 -3.74 5.23
N THR A 55 14.36 -4.56 4.26
CA THR A 55 14.63 -4.13 2.88
C THR A 55 13.41 -3.45 2.23
N ALA A 56 12.19 -3.89 2.53
CA ALA A 56 10.98 -3.26 2.01
C ALA A 56 10.86 -1.79 2.43
N VAL A 57 11.20 -1.48 3.70
CA VAL A 57 11.19 -0.11 4.21
C VAL A 57 12.23 0.75 3.49
N ILE A 58 13.40 0.19 3.19
CA ILE A 58 14.46 0.90 2.44
C ILE A 58 13.99 1.19 1.01
N LEU A 59 13.41 0.19 0.34
CA LEU A 59 12.90 0.32 -1.03
C LEU A 59 11.81 1.40 -1.13
N ASP A 60 10.83 1.37 -0.23
CA ASP A 60 9.73 2.33 -0.23
C ASP A 60 10.21 3.76 0.05
N ARG A 61 11.21 3.94 0.93
CA ARG A 61 11.85 5.25 1.15
C ARG A 61 12.52 5.78 -0.13
N LEU A 62 13.14 4.91 -0.92
CA LEU A 62 13.77 5.32 -2.19
C LEU A 62 12.73 5.67 -3.25
N ASN A 63 11.64 4.90 -3.34
CA ASN A 63 10.55 5.18 -4.27
C ASN A 63 9.84 6.48 -3.90
N LEU A 64 9.62 6.75 -2.62
CA LEU A 64 8.98 7.98 -2.15
C LEU A 64 9.79 9.24 -2.49
N LYS A 65 11.13 9.15 -2.55
CA LYS A 65 12.00 10.28 -2.96
C LYS A 65 11.88 10.62 -4.45
N ARG A 66 11.34 9.72 -5.27
CA ARG A 66 11.19 9.90 -6.73
C ARG A 66 9.81 10.39 -7.14
N GLY A 67 8.82 10.24 -6.26
CA GLY A 67 7.43 10.65 -6.49
C GLY A 67 7.10 12.04 -5.96
#